data_AF-A0A9E2VEQ9-F1
#
_entry.id   AF-A0A9E2VEQ9-F1
#
_cell.length_a   1.000
_cell.length_b   1.000
_cell.length_c   1.000
_cell.angle_alpha   90.00
_cell.angle_beta   90.00
_cell.angle_gamma   90.00
#
_symmetry.space_group_name_H-M   'P 1'
#
loop_
_entity.id
_entity.type
_entity.pdbx_description
1 polymer ?
#
loop_
_entity_poly.entity_id
_entity_poly.type
_entity_poly.pdbx_seq_one_letter_code
_entity_poly.pdbx_strand_id
1 'polypeptide(L)'
;MKNSILIFTFIIVFINLLNAQRRSDNGYALSTQGTVRIFTIFVQVDYNLSNTVSALPSNFNPNNLVNPYGAVDEWPDFDPQNVPTNPMLSYPPSYATEMFDADWNGSPTPGTITDYYYEASRGELIVLGDYIAVTVPCTYPGINTTLNLSFNRTEALLNYISSLNVPLITANNHTIDDFDSWEFDFSNNGVALDYGLVKDNNSDGNIDILFVIWKNQFGIGQCPNGGLGVNDHLFSINLSGESFNTSFISDWGACTKDGIYYMFTAEFLHGLFGGNNWHSVGGAGPYTFMTYPHFYCTTAQYDGISNSYCAYDRWFLGWKGDKQYTTGALDAAGTNEVLFSDNNPQITDPYLSPRIK
;
A
#
# COMPACT_ATOMS: atom_id res chain seq x y z
N MET A 1 7.50 -38.85 35.39
CA MET A 1 8.30 -37.86 34.63
C MET A 1 8.27 -38.08 33.12
N LYS A 2 8.64 -39.26 32.57
CA LYS A 2 8.67 -39.48 31.11
C LYS A 2 7.32 -39.24 30.40
N ASN A 3 6.21 -39.70 30.98
CA ASN A 3 4.88 -39.54 30.37
C ASN A 3 4.39 -38.07 30.42
N SER A 4 4.78 -37.32 31.45
CA SER A 4 4.42 -35.91 31.61
C SER A 4 5.13 -35.03 30.58
N ILE A 5 6.40 -35.33 30.25
CA ILE A 5 7.15 -34.60 29.22
C ILE A 5 6.56 -34.87 27.83
N LEU A 6 6.18 -36.10 27.53
CA LEU A 6 5.59 -36.45 26.23
C LEU A 6 4.26 -35.73 25.98
N ILE A 7 3.40 -35.65 27.01
CA ILE A 7 2.12 -34.93 26.95
C ILE A 7 2.36 -33.43 26.77
N PHE A 8 3.32 -32.85 27.49
CA PHE A 8 3.64 -31.43 27.38
C PHE A 8 4.18 -31.06 25.99
N THR A 9 5.07 -31.88 25.43
CA THR A 9 5.55 -31.71 24.05
C THR A 9 4.43 -31.86 23.03
N PHE A 10 3.53 -32.83 23.21
CA PHE A 10 2.39 -33.03 22.31
C PHE A 10 1.42 -31.85 22.34
N ILE A 11 1.14 -31.29 23.53
CA ILE A 11 0.32 -30.09 23.69
C ILE A 11 0.99 -28.88 23.03
N ILE A 12 2.30 -28.68 23.23
CA ILE A 12 3.03 -27.58 22.59
C ILE A 12 3.00 -27.71 21.06
N VAL A 13 3.22 -28.89 20.50
CA VAL A 13 3.19 -29.11 19.05
C VAL A 13 1.77 -28.88 18.49
N PHE A 14 0.73 -29.35 19.18
CA PHE A 14 -0.65 -29.13 18.74
C PHE A 14 -1.12 -27.68 18.87
N ILE A 15 -0.70 -26.95 19.90
CA ILE A 15 -0.95 -25.50 20.01
C ILE A 15 -0.27 -24.75 18.87
N ASN A 16 0.93 -25.18 18.43
CA ASN A 16 1.59 -24.58 17.27
C ASN A 16 0.91 -24.95 15.93
N LEU A 17 0.30 -26.14 15.83
CA LEU A 17 -0.48 -26.54 14.64
C LEU A 17 -1.82 -25.80 14.53
N LEU A 18 -2.44 -25.42 15.66
CA LEU A 18 -3.64 -24.57 15.67
C LEU A 18 -3.34 -23.11 15.31
N ASN A 19 -2.08 -22.69 15.43
CA ASN A 19 -1.56 -21.42 14.94
C ASN A 19 -0.82 -21.58 13.60
N ALA A 20 -1.07 -22.68 12.86
CA ALA A 20 -0.51 -22.86 11.54
C ALA A 20 -0.86 -21.66 10.65
N GLN A 21 0.13 -21.23 9.85
CA GLN A 21 0.08 -20.05 8.99
C GLN A 21 -1.25 -20.00 8.23
N ARG A 22 -2.04 -18.93 8.47
CA ARG A 22 -3.20 -18.65 7.61
C ARG A 22 -2.69 -18.53 6.19
N ARG A 23 -3.37 -19.20 5.27
CA ARG A 23 -3.03 -19.21 3.86
C ARG A 23 -3.13 -17.76 3.34
N SER A 24 -2.05 -17.24 2.76
CA SER A 24 -1.96 -15.86 2.29
C SER A 24 -2.64 -15.61 0.94
N ASP A 25 -3.31 -16.63 0.38
CA ASP A 25 -3.95 -16.61 -0.94
C ASP A 25 -4.99 -15.47 -1.11
N ASN A 26 -5.41 -14.80 -0.02
CA ASN A 26 -6.34 -13.66 -0.08
C ASN A 26 -5.72 -12.34 0.41
N GLY A 27 -4.39 -12.26 0.46
CA GLY A 27 -3.65 -11.07 0.87
C GLY A 27 -3.26 -11.05 2.36
N TYR A 28 -2.96 -9.85 2.85
CA TYR A 28 -2.67 -9.60 4.26
C TYR A 28 -3.78 -8.74 4.85
N ALA A 29 -3.67 -7.41 4.80
CA ALA A 29 -4.69 -6.50 5.32
C ALA A 29 -5.79 -6.27 4.29
N LEU A 30 -5.39 -6.07 3.03
CA LEU A 30 -6.28 -5.79 1.91
C LEU A 30 -6.71 -7.08 1.21
N SER A 31 -7.92 -7.08 0.63
CA SER A 31 -8.33 -8.17 -0.24
C SER A 31 -7.50 -8.19 -1.53
N THR A 32 -7.26 -9.38 -2.06
CA THR A 32 -6.66 -9.58 -3.38
C THR A 32 -7.69 -9.65 -4.50
N GLN A 33 -8.97 -9.46 -4.20
CA GLN A 33 -10.04 -9.55 -5.17
C GLN A 33 -11.13 -8.50 -4.89
N GLY A 34 -12.00 -8.27 -5.87
CA GLY A 34 -13.07 -7.27 -5.80
C GLY A 34 -12.62 -5.90 -6.29
N THR A 35 -13.35 -4.87 -5.89
CA THR A 35 -13.06 -3.47 -6.23
C THR A 35 -12.80 -2.69 -4.94
N VAL A 36 -11.78 -1.83 -4.95
CA VAL A 36 -11.51 -0.88 -3.88
C VAL A 36 -11.23 0.49 -4.48
N ARG A 37 -11.66 1.55 -3.81
CA ARG A 37 -11.35 2.94 -4.19
C ARG A 37 -10.42 3.56 -3.15
N ILE A 38 -9.29 4.06 -3.61
CA ILE A 38 -8.26 4.67 -2.74
C ILE A 38 -8.49 6.17 -2.64
N PHE A 39 -8.55 6.67 -1.41
CA PHE A 39 -8.58 8.11 -1.17
C PHE A 39 -7.15 8.67 -1.18
N THR A 40 -6.84 9.53 -2.14
CA THR A 40 -5.50 10.12 -2.28
C THR A 40 -5.49 11.60 -1.88
N ILE A 41 -4.52 12.00 -1.06
CA ILE A 41 -4.26 13.39 -0.71
C ILE A 41 -2.89 13.76 -1.27
N PHE A 42 -2.88 14.60 -2.30
CA PHE A 42 -1.67 15.25 -2.79
C PHE A 42 -1.36 16.48 -1.94
N VAL A 43 -0.16 16.54 -1.39
CA VAL A 43 0.23 17.57 -0.43
C VAL A 43 1.45 18.34 -0.89
N GLN A 44 1.32 19.66 -0.86
CA GLN A 44 2.44 20.57 -1.00
C GLN A 44 2.60 21.42 0.26
N VAL A 45 3.80 21.49 0.81
CA VAL A 45 4.13 22.42 1.89
C VAL A 45 4.52 23.77 1.30
N ASP A 46 3.81 24.82 1.70
CA ASP A 46 4.15 26.20 1.36
C ASP A 46 5.23 26.73 2.30
N TYR A 47 6.43 26.93 1.75
CA TYR A 47 7.57 27.54 2.42
C TYR A 47 7.71 29.05 2.14
N ASN A 48 6.92 29.64 1.24
CA ASN A 48 7.01 31.07 0.93
C ASN A 48 6.49 31.95 2.07
N LEU A 49 5.63 31.40 2.93
CA LEU A 49 5.17 32.03 4.18
C LEU A 49 6.25 32.00 5.30
N SER A 50 7.44 31.46 5.05
CA SER A 50 8.51 31.29 6.05
C SER A 50 9.40 32.52 6.26
N ASN A 51 9.01 33.70 5.77
CA ASN A 51 9.72 34.96 5.97
C ASN A 51 9.91 35.34 7.45
N THR A 52 9.29 34.62 8.38
CA THR A 52 9.74 34.47 9.78
C THR A 52 10.65 33.24 9.93
N VAL A 53 11.93 33.39 9.58
CA VAL A 53 12.99 32.35 9.55
C VAL A 53 13.34 31.75 10.93
N SER A 54 12.59 32.07 12.00
CA SER A 54 12.79 31.51 13.33
C SER A 54 12.09 30.17 13.59
N ALA A 55 11.20 29.71 12.68
CA ALA A 55 10.42 28.47 12.83
C ALA A 55 10.98 27.26 12.06
N LEU A 56 12.01 27.48 11.22
CA LEU A 56 12.73 26.41 10.53
C LEU A 56 13.95 26.02 11.40
N PRO A 57 14.20 24.72 11.64
CA PRO A 57 15.34 24.27 12.43
C PRO A 57 16.62 24.70 11.73
N SER A 58 17.67 24.92 12.51
CA SER A 58 18.94 25.48 12.03
C SER A 58 19.65 24.65 10.96
N ASN A 59 19.22 23.41 10.73
CA ASN A 59 19.70 22.51 9.67
C ASN A 59 18.85 22.52 8.40
N PHE A 60 17.73 23.26 8.34
CA PHE A 60 16.94 23.42 7.12
C PHE A 60 17.67 24.35 6.16
N ASN A 61 18.17 23.79 5.06
CA ASN A 61 18.75 24.57 3.98
C ASN A 61 17.70 24.70 2.86
N PRO A 62 17.13 25.89 2.59
CA PRO A 62 16.23 26.08 1.45
C PRO A 62 16.92 25.81 0.10
N ASN A 63 18.26 25.81 0.04
CA ASN A 63 19.00 25.37 -1.15
C ASN A 63 19.03 23.83 -1.33
N ASN A 64 18.62 23.04 -0.32
CA ASN A 64 18.35 21.60 -0.46
C ASN A 64 16.94 21.32 -1.01
N LEU A 65 16.16 22.37 -1.33
CA LEU A 65 14.98 22.23 -2.17
C LEU A 65 15.36 22.02 -3.63
N VAL A 66 16.63 22.18 -4.04
CA VAL A 66 17.05 21.75 -5.38
C VAL A 66 16.93 20.23 -5.42
N ASN A 67 16.09 19.71 -6.32
CA ASN A 67 15.89 18.28 -6.53
C ASN A 67 17.24 17.53 -6.51
N PRO A 68 17.52 16.71 -5.48
CA PRO A 68 18.83 16.07 -5.33
C PRO A 68 19.14 15.06 -6.46
N TYR A 69 18.13 14.67 -7.23
CA TYR A 69 18.20 13.70 -8.32
C TYR A 69 18.06 14.33 -9.71
N GLY A 70 17.87 15.65 -9.81
CA GLY A 70 17.71 16.36 -11.09
C GLY A 70 16.45 15.96 -11.88
N ALA A 71 15.46 15.34 -11.24
CA ALA A 71 14.19 15.03 -11.90
C ALA A 71 13.43 16.32 -12.23
N VAL A 72 12.76 16.32 -13.38
CA VAL A 72 11.89 17.44 -13.76
C VAL A 72 10.68 17.38 -12.84
N ASP A 73 10.48 18.43 -12.04
CA ASP A 73 9.27 18.57 -11.23
C ASP A 73 8.07 18.77 -12.17
N GLU A 74 7.20 17.77 -12.23
CA GLU A 74 5.99 17.75 -13.07
C GLU A 74 4.75 18.22 -12.28
N TRP A 75 4.94 18.58 -11.01
CA TRP A 75 3.93 19.09 -10.12
C TRP A 75 4.04 20.63 -10.07
N PRO A 76 2.98 21.40 -10.39
CA PRO A 76 3.06 22.85 -10.31
C PRO A 76 3.45 23.35 -8.91
N ASP A 77 4.21 24.46 -8.85
CA ASP A 77 4.50 25.14 -7.59
C ASP A 77 3.31 26.00 -7.14
N PHE A 78 3.14 26.10 -5.82
CA PHE A 78 2.18 27.02 -5.23
C PHE A 78 2.51 28.45 -5.64
N ASP A 79 1.52 29.15 -6.20
CA ASP A 79 1.62 30.54 -6.59
C ASP A 79 0.67 31.40 -5.73
N PRO A 80 1.18 32.18 -4.76
CA PRO A 80 0.34 32.99 -3.89
C PRO A 80 -0.46 34.08 -4.63
N GLN A 81 -0.14 34.36 -5.90
CA GLN A 81 -0.89 35.30 -6.73
C GLN A 81 -2.08 34.63 -7.47
N ASN A 82 -2.11 33.30 -7.53
CA ASN A 82 -3.07 32.52 -8.31
C ASN A 82 -3.71 31.39 -7.48
N VAL A 83 -4.04 31.66 -6.22
CA VAL A 83 -4.62 30.67 -5.29
C VAL A 83 -5.94 30.11 -5.84
N PRO A 84 -6.08 28.78 -6.01
CA PRO A 84 -7.31 28.15 -6.48
C PRO A 84 -8.51 28.47 -5.58
N THR A 85 -9.69 28.61 -6.18
CA THR A 85 -10.93 28.89 -5.44
C THR A 85 -11.37 27.71 -4.57
N ASN A 86 -11.00 26.49 -4.96
CA ASN A 86 -11.21 25.30 -4.16
C ASN A 86 -9.87 24.90 -3.48
N PRO A 87 -9.72 25.09 -2.17
CA PRO A 87 -8.50 24.72 -1.47
C PRO A 87 -8.27 23.20 -1.40
N MET A 88 -9.29 22.37 -1.69
CA MET A 88 -9.17 20.91 -1.82
C MET A 88 -8.64 20.46 -3.19
N LEU A 89 -8.43 21.38 -4.14
CA LEU A 89 -7.80 21.11 -5.43
C LEU A 89 -6.71 22.13 -5.70
N SER A 90 -5.95 22.44 -4.65
CA SER A 90 -4.82 23.36 -4.68
C SER A 90 -3.63 22.71 -5.37
N TYR A 91 -3.38 23.10 -6.62
CA TYR A 91 -2.22 22.69 -7.42
C TYR A 91 -2.00 21.17 -7.46
N PRO A 92 -2.95 20.35 -7.96
CA PRO A 92 -2.70 18.93 -8.14
C PRO A 92 -1.56 18.68 -9.16
N PRO A 93 -0.86 17.53 -9.08
CA PRO A 93 0.02 17.10 -10.14
C PRO A 93 -0.72 17.04 -11.47
N SER A 94 -0.05 17.43 -12.56
CA SER A 94 -0.66 17.47 -13.90
C SER A 94 -1.17 16.11 -14.41
N TYR A 95 -0.62 15.02 -13.88
CA TYR A 95 -0.94 13.64 -14.20
C TYR A 95 -1.84 12.94 -13.16
N ALA A 96 -2.37 13.67 -12.16
CA ALA A 96 -3.16 13.06 -11.08
C ALA A 96 -4.37 12.27 -11.61
N THR A 97 -5.05 12.77 -12.65
CA THR A 97 -6.20 12.11 -13.30
C THR A 97 -5.81 10.91 -14.16
N GLU A 98 -4.53 10.72 -14.47
CA GLU A 98 -4.03 9.60 -15.29
C GLU A 98 -3.59 8.41 -14.44
N MET A 99 -3.53 8.58 -13.12
CA MET A 99 -3.05 7.56 -12.20
C MET A 99 -4.08 6.47 -11.96
N PHE A 100 -5.32 6.86 -11.67
CA PHE A 100 -6.41 5.95 -11.39
C PHE A 100 -7.62 6.29 -12.24
N ASP A 101 -8.43 5.27 -12.49
CA ASP A 101 -9.82 5.49 -12.80
C ASP A 101 -10.59 5.82 -11.52
N ALA A 102 -11.36 6.90 -11.55
CA ALA A 102 -12.23 7.28 -10.43
C ALA A 102 -13.43 6.33 -10.31
N ASP A 103 -13.96 5.89 -11.46
CA ASP A 103 -15.08 4.96 -11.57
C ASP A 103 -14.77 3.86 -12.58
N TRP A 104 -15.24 2.64 -12.29
CA TRP A 104 -15.03 1.50 -13.17
C TRP A 104 -15.92 1.57 -14.42
N ASN A 105 -15.28 1.69 -15.58
CA ASN A 105 -15.95 1.73 -16.89
C ASN A 105 -15.63 0.50 -17.77
N GLY A 106 -14.97 -0.51 -17.22
CA GLY A 106 -14.51 -1.70 -17.96
C GLY A 106 -13.07 -1.55 -18.48
N SER A 107 -12.55 -2.64 -19.06
CA SER A 107 -11.22 -2.71 -19.67
C SER A 107 -11.31 -2.49 -21.20
N PRO A 108 -10.36 -1.77 -21.84
CA PRO A 108 -9.16 -1.15 -21.26
C PRO A 108 -9.48 0.09 -20.42
N THR A 109 -8.66 0.33 -19.41
CA THR A 109 -8.87 1.39 -18.43
C THR A 109 -7.79 2.48 -18.61
N PRO A 110 -8.13 3.79 -18.61
CA PRO A 110 -7.16 4.86 -18.85
C PRO A 110 -6.23 5.13 -17.64
N GLY A 111 -6.60 4.74 -16.43
CA GLY A 111 -5.79 4.90 -15.22
C GLY A 111 -4.61 3.93 -15.17
N THR A 112 -3.40 4.45 -15.04
CA THR A 112 -2.15 3.65 -15.09
C THR A 112 -2.06 2.59 -13.98
N ILE A 113 -2.42 2.96 -12.74
CA ILE A 113 -2.41 2.07 -11.58
C ILE A 113 -3.59 1.09 -11.64
N THR A 114 -4.77 1.58 -12.05
CA THR A 114 -5.95 0.72 -12.26
C THR A 114 -5.65 -0.38 -13.26
N ASP A 115 -5.06 -0.03 -14.42
CA ASP A 115 -4.67 -0.98 -15.45
C ASP A 115 -3.61 -1.97 -14.94
N TYR A 116 -2.60 -1.46 -14.24
CA TYR A 116 -1.52 -2.27 -13.67
C TYR A 116 -2.05 -3.38 -12.73
N TYR A 117 -2.92 -3.03 -11.77
CA TYR A 117 -3.47 -4.03 -10.84
C TYR A 117 -4.53 -4.93 -11.48
N TYR A 118 -5.32 -4.40 -12.43
CA TYR A 118 -6.24 -5.21 -13.21
C TYR A 118 -5.50 -6.27 -14.04
N GLU A 119 -4.43 -5.89 -14.74
CA GLU A 119 -3.60 -6.84 -15.51
C GLU A 119 -2.87 -7.81 -14.59
N ALA A 120 -2.23 -7.31 -13.52
CA ALA A 120 -1.46 -8.14 -12.60
C ALA A 120 -2.31 -9.23 -11.95
N SER A 121 -3.53 -8.88 -11.54
CA SER A 121 -4.52 -9.75 -10.92
C SER A 121 -5.35 -10.57 -11.90
N ARG A 122 -5.22 -10.31 -13.21
CA ARG A 122 -6.05 -10.90 -14.28
C ARG A 122 -7.54 -10.58 -14.13
N GLY A 123 -7.84 -9.39 -13.61
CA GLY A 123 -9.19 -8.89 -13.40
C GLY A 123 -9.83 -9.28 -12.07
N GLU A 124 -9.11 -10.00 -11.21
CA GLU A 124 -9.61 -10.34 -9.86
C GLU A 124 -9.68 -9.10 -8.97
N LEU A 125 -8.74 -8.17 -9.09
CA LEU A 125 -8.67 -6.93 -8.32
C LEU A 125 -8.77 -5.70 -9.22
N ILE A 126 -9.70 -4.81 -8.90
CA ILE A 126 -9.84 -3.48 -9.51
C ILE A 126 -9.46 -2.43 -8.47
N VAL A 127 -8.42 -1.65 -8.75
CA VAL A 127 -7.97 -0.55 -7.88
C VAL A 127 -8.37 0.77 -8.52
N LEU A 128 -9.40 1.40 -7.98
CA LEU A 128 -9.85 2.74 -8.33
C LEU A 128 -9.21 3.76 -7.40
N GLY A 129 -9.31 5.03 -7.75
CA GLY A 129 -8.83 6.10 -6.90
C GLY A 129 -9.34 7.46 -7.32
N ASP A 130 -9.51 8.31 -6.32
CA ASP A 130 -9.77 9.73 -6.54
C ASP A 130 -9.03 10.54 -5.48
N TYR A 131 -8.94 11.86 -5.69
CA TYR A 131 -8.01 12.67 -4.95
C TYR A 131 -8.54 14.04 -4.56
N ILE A 132 -7.89 14.57 -3.52
CA ILE A 132 -7.81 16.01 -3.25
C ILE A 132 -6.34 16.45 -3.34
N ALA A 133 -6.11 17.74 -3.56
CA ALA A 133 -4.80 18.35 -3.53
C ALA A 133 -4.82 19.57 -2.61
N VAL A 134 -3.89 19.62 -1.66
CA VAL A 134 -3.91 20.62 -0.58
C VAL A 134 -2.52 21.22 -0.44
N THR A 135 -2.48 22.55 -0.35
CA THR A 135 -1.27 23.28 0.05
C THR A 135 -1.37 23.63 1.52
N VAL A 136 -0.40 23.18 2.34
CA VAL A 136 -0.38 23.43 3.78
C VAL A 136 0.78 24.36 4.15
N PRO A 137 0.57 25.39 5.00
CA PRO A 137 1.65 26.26 5.46
C PRO A 137 2.70 25.48 6.25
N CYS A 138 3.99 25.72 6.00
CA CYS A 138 5.07 25.09 6.79
C CYS A 138 5.03 25.44 8.28
N THR A 139 4.29 26.49 8.65
CA THR A 139 4.10 26.97 10.03
C THR A 139 2.92 26.30 10.73
N TYR A 140 2.12 25.47 10.05
CA TYR A 140 1.02 24.76 10.70
C TYR A 140 1.58 23.77 11.74
N PRO A 141 1.05 23.75 12.98
CA PRO A 141 1.58 22.88 14.03
C PRO A 141 1.64 21.41 13.60
N GLY A 142 2.81 20.78 13.73
CA GLY A 142 3.01 19.36 13.40
C GLY A 142 3.45 19.08 11.95
N ILE A 143 3.32 20.04 11.02
CA ILE A 143 3.81 19.85 9.63
C ILE A 143 5.33 19.88 9.54
N ASN A 144 5.98 20.65 10.41
CA ASN A 144 7.44 20.82 10.46
C ASN A 144 8.16 19.79 11.35
N THR A 145 7.59 18.61 11.58
CA THR A 145 8.26 17.54 12.34
C THR A 145 9.14 16.67 11.44
N THR A 146 10.27 16.18 11.97
CA THR A 146 11.20 15.30 11.25
C THR A 146 10.62 13.89 11.01
N LEU A 147 11.17 13.21 10.01
CA LEU A 147 10.82 11.87 9.46
C LEU A 147 10.39 10.77 10.44
N ASN A 148 10.86 10.76 11.70
CA ASN A 148 10.56 9.68 12.64
C ASN A 148 9.10 9.68 13.16
N LEU A 149 8.25 10.58 12.68
CA LEU A 149 6.86 10.76 13.11
C LEU A 149 5.92 11.02 11.92
N SER A 150 6.02 10.26 10.83
CA SER A 150 5.17 10.43 9.63
C SER A 150 3.68 10.57 9.97
N PHE A 151 3.20 9.77 10.92
CA PHE A 151 1.83 9.82 11.40
C PHE A 151 1.43 11.13 12.08
N ASN A 152 2.30 11.76 12.87
CA ASN A 152 1.98 13.04 13.50
C ASN A 152 1.81 14.15 12.46
N ARG A 153 2.57 14.07 11.36
CA ARG A 153 2.44 15.02 10.25
C ARG A 153 1.17 14.77 9.45
N THR A 154 0.83 13.51 9.19
CA THR A 154 -0.43 13.17 8.55
C THR A 154 -1.63 13.58 9.41
N GLU A 155 -1.59 13.36 10.73
CA GLU A 155 -2.60 13.88 11.66
C GLU A 155 -2.71 15.42 11.60
N ALA A 156 -1.57 16.12 11.58
CA ALA A 156 -1.54 17.58 11.44
C ALA A 156 -2.14 18.05 10.11
N LEU A 157 -1.86 17.35 9.01
CA LEU A 157 -2.45 17.62 7.70
C LEU A 157 -3.98 17.45 7.72
N LEU A 158 -4.47 16.36 8.30
CA LEU A 158 -5.90 16.07 8.37
C LEU A 158 -6.64 17.10 9.25
N ASN A 159 -6.01 17.53 10.35
CA ASN A 159 -6.49 18.64 11.17
C ASN A 159 -6.50 19.98 10.39
N TYR A 160 -5.48 20.23 9.56
CA TYR A 160 -5.46 21.40 8.70
C TYR A 160 -6.60 21.37 7.68
N ILE A 161 -6.79 20.25 6.99
CA ILE A 161 -7.90 20.04 6.04
C ILE A 161 -9.24 20.32 6.71
N SER A 162 -9.46 19.76 7.89
CA SER A 162 -10.66 19.99 8.69
C SER A 162 -10.86 21.46 9.05
N SER A 163 -9.77 22.18 9.36
CA SER A 163 -9.82 23.61 9.70
C SER A 163 -10.21 24.53 8.54
N LEU A 164 -10.09 24.06 7.29
CA LEU A 164 -10.53 24.82 6.11
C LEU A 164 -12.05 24.95 6.05
N ASN A 165 -12.80 24.08 6.76
CA ASN A 165 -14.26 24.13 6.86
C ASN A 165 -14.95 24.20 5.49
N VAL A 166 -14.45 23.39 4.55
CA VAL A 166 -15.01 23.21 3.21
C VAL A 166 -15.49 21.76 3.05
N PRO A 167 -16.52 21.50 2.23
CA PRO A 167 -16.92 20.14 1.92
C PRO A 167 -15.75 19.34 1.35
N LEU A 168 -15.54 18.14 1.87
CA LEU A 168 -14.54 17.22 1.34
C LEU A 168 -15.12 16.52 0.10
N ILE A 169 -14.93 17.15 -1.04
CA ILE A 169 -15.35 16.64 -2.35
C ILE A 169 -14.09 16.51 -3.20
N THR A 170 -13.88 15.31 -3.74
CA THR A 170 -12.71 14.98 -4.54
C THR A 170 -12.80 15.52 -5.98
N ALA A 171 -11.74 15.36 -6.76
CA ALA A 171 -11.66 15.87 -8.13
C ALA A 171 -12.78 15.36 -9.05
N ASN A 172 -13.31 14.16 -8.81
CA ASN A 172 -14.40 13.56 -9.59
C ASN A 172 -15.77 13.58 -8.87
N ASN A 173 -15.92 14.43 -7.85
CA ASN A 173 -17.14 14.61 -7.05
C ASN A 173 -17.53 13.43 -6.15
N HIS A 174 -16.58 12.56 -5.79
CA HIS A 174 -16.79 11.58 -4.73
C HIS A 174 -16.73 12.24 -3.35
N THR A 175 -17.38 11.58 -2.40
CA THR A 175 -17.43 11.89 -0.98
C THR A 175 -16.68 10.82 -0.19
N ILE A 176 -16.51 11.00 1.13
CA ILE A 176 -15.80 10.00 1.95
C ILE A 176 -16.45 8.61 1.88
N ASP A 177 -17.78 8.55 1.82
CA ASP A 177 -18.54 7.30 1.74
C ASP A 177 -18.18 6.46 0.50
N ASP A 178 -17.65 7.08 -0.55
CA ASP A 178 -17.22 6.37 -1.77
C ASP A 178 -15.90 5.60 -1.59
N PHE A 179 -15.18 5.80 -0.48
CA PHE A 179 -13.92 5.14 -0.14
C PHE A 179 -14.07 4.08 0.97
N ASP A 180 -15.32 3.69 1.24
CA ASP A 180 -15.74 2.67 2.20
C ASP A 180 -16.43 1.52 1.44
N SER A 181 -15.60 0.70 0.79
CA SER A 181 -16.04 -0.42 -0.04
C SER A 181 -16.00 -1.75 0.70
N TRP A 182 -15.17 -1.88 1.73
CA TRP A 182 -14.89 -3.16 2.40
C TRP A 182 -15.21 -3.13 3.88
N GLU A 183 -15.83 -4.21 4.35
CA GLU A 183 -16.09 -4.38 5.77
C GLU A 183 -14.91 -5.08 6.44
N PHE A 184 -14.40 -4.46 7.51
CA PHE A 184 -13.30 -5.01 8.30
C PHE A 184 -13.78 -5.41 9.70
N ASP A 185 -13.44 -6.63 10.13
CA ASP A 185 -13.79 -7.10 11.48
C ASP A 185 -12.76 -6.64 12.53
N PHE A 186 -13.10 -5.56 13.23
CA PHE A 186 -12.31 -4.99 14.34
C PHE A 186 -12.71 -5.47 15.73
N SER A 187 -13.50 -6.54 15.87
CA SER A 187 -14.10 -6.93 17.16
C SER A 187 -13.09 -7.30 18.26
N ASN A 188 -11.80 -7.42 17.94
CA ASN A 188 -10.73 -7.77 18.87
C ASN A 188 -9.82 -6.57 19.24
N ASN A 189 -10.38 -5.58 19.91
CA ASN A 189 -9.64 -4.40 20.42
C ASN A 189 -8.82 -3.68 19.33
N GLY A 190 -9.36 -3.55 18.11
CA GLY A 190 -8.69 -2.87 17.01
C GLY A 190 -7.67 -3.71 16.23
N VAL A 191 -7.52 -5.00 16.57
CA VAL A 191 -6.78 -5.94 15.71
C VAL A 191 -7.78 -6.59 14.76
N ALA A 192 -7.59 -6.33 13.47
CA ALA A 192 -8.39 -6.97 12.42
C ALA A 192 -8.27 -8.51 12.51
N LEU A 193 -9.40 -9.19 12.68
CA LEU A 193 -9.44 -10.67 12.78
C LEU A 193 -9.42 -11.36 11.43
N ASP A 194 -9.49 -10.59 10.35
CA ASP A 194 -9.77 -10.98 8.99
C ASP A 194 -8.54 -10.81 8.06
N TYR A 195 -7.33 -10.72 8.64
CA TYR A 195 -6.10 -10.82 7.87
C TYR A 195 -6.07 -12.11 7.04
N GLY A 196 -5.71 -11.96 5.76
CA GLY A 196 -5.68 -13.05 4.77
C GLY A 196 -7.04 -13.60 4.39
N LEU A 197 -8.11 -12.83 4.61
CA LEU A 197 -9.46 -13.11 4.12
C LEU A 197 -9.85 -12.16 3.00
N VAL A 198 -10.71 -12.66 2.11
CA VAL A 198 -11.45 -11.82 1.19
C VAL A 198 -12.35 -10.88 2.00
N LYS A 199 -12.41 -9.60 1.62
CA LYS A 199 -13.29 -8.64 2.27
C LYS A 199 -14.65 -8.65 1.60
N ASP A 200 -15.70 -8.58 2.41
CA ASP A 200 -17.05 -8.41 1.92
C ASP A 200 -17.22 -6.98 1.41
N ASN A 201 -17.92 -6.82 0.28
CA ASN A 201 -18.14 -5.52 -0.35
C ASN A 201 -19.32 -4.78 0.32
N ASN A 202 -19.14 -4.47 1.60
CA ASN A 202 -20.08 -3.73 2.44
C ASN A 202 -19.35 -2.55 3.09
N SER A 203 -20.04 -1.42 3.22
CA SER A 203 -19.53 -0.25 3.94
C SER A 203 -19.59 -0.46 5.46
N ASP A 204 -18.54 -0.11 6.19
CA ASP A 204 -18.48 -0.19 7.66
C ASP A 204 -18.36 1.17 8.39
N GLY A 205 -18.42 2.26 7.63
CA GLY A 205 -18.28 3.64 8.07
C GLY A 205 -16.84 4.12 8.17
N ASN A 206 -15.86 3.38 7.64
CA ASN A 206 -14.44 3.74 7.67
C ASN A 206 -13.85 3.89 6.27
N ILE A 207 -12.73 4.61 6.15
CA ILE A 207 -12.03 4.74 4.87
C ILE A 207 -11.14 3.51 4.70
N ASP A 208 -11.37 2.68 3.69
CA ASP A 208 -10.58 1.46 3.48
C ASP A 208 -9.08 1.79 3.38
N ILE A 209 -8.76 2.75 2.50
CA ILE A 209 -7.38 3.06 2.12
C ILE A 209 -7.15 4.56 1.95
N LEU A 210 -6.18 5.10 2.69
CA LEU A 210 -5.72 6.48 2.59
C LEU A 210 -4.27 6.55 2.09
N PHE A 211 -4.02 7.30 1.02
CA PHE A 211 -2.68 7.64 0.52
C PHE A 211 -2.41 9.12 0.71
N VAL A 212 -1.31 9.46 1.36
CA VAL A 212 -0.82 10.83 1.53
C VAL A 212 0.51 10.96 0.80
N ILE A 213 0.51 11.77 -0.27
CA ILE A 213 1.64 11.92 -1.18
C ILE A 213 2.19 13.33 -1.08
N TRP A 214 3.44 13.46 -0.63
CA TRP A 214 4.10 14.74 -0.42
C TRP A 214 4.97 15.14 -1.60
N LYS A 215 4.68 16.29 -2.23
CA LYS A 215 5.57 16.90 -3.23
C LYS A 215 6.94 17.21 -2.63
N ASN A 216 6.89 17.85 -1.46
CA ASN A 216 8.03 18.34 -0.71
C ASN A 216 7.82 18.04 0.77
N GLN A 217 8.90 17.64 1.44
CA GLN A 217 8.80 17.17 2.82
C GLN A 217 9.88 17.78 3.69
N PHE A 218 9.44 18.22 4.86
CA PHE A 218 10.32 18.84 5.83
C PHE A 218 11.42 17.87 6.30
N GLY A 219 12.67 18.33 6.25
CA GLY A 219 13.84 17.55 6.66
C GLY A 219 14.40 16.60 5.58
N ILE A 220 13.71 16.42 4.45
CA ILE A 220 14.19 15.60 3.32
C ILE A 220 14.49 16.46 2.09
N GLY A 221 13.60 17.39 1.75
CA GLY A 221 13.74 18.27 0.58
C GLY A 221 12.58 18.16 -0.40
N GLN A 222 12.78 18.64 -1.62
CA GLN A 222 11.84 18.45 -2.73
C GLN A 222 11.97 17.06 -3.33
N CYS A 223 10.85 16.52 -3.81
CA CYS A 223 10.79 15.22 -4.47
C CYS A 223 11.46 14.11 -3.64
N PRO A 224 11.05 13.90 -2.37
CA PRO A 224 11.49 12.71 -1.66
C PRO A 224 11.07 11.49 -2.49
N ASN A 225 11.86 10.42 -2.53
CA ASN A 225 11.42 9.14 -3.10
C ASN A 225 11.50 8.11 -1.98
N GLY A 226 10.50 8.13 -1.10
CA GLY A 226 10.47 7.25 0.06
C GLY A 226 9.38 7.61 1.05
N GLY A 227 9.00 6.61 1.84
CA GLY A 227 8.08 6.75 2.96
C GLY A 227 7.71 5.39 3.53
N LEU A 228 6.43 5.20 3.80
CA LEU A 228 5.91 3.97 4.43
C LEU A 228 4.47 3.67 4.04
N GLY A 229 4.15 2.39 3.93
CA GLY A 229 2.82 1.81 3.93
C GLY A 229 2.62 0.99 5.20
N VAL A 230 1.54 1.27 5.93
CA VAL A 230 1.30 0.66 7.23
C VAL A 230 -0.11 0.11 7.31
N ASN A 231 -0.15 -1.15 7.74
CA ASN A 231 -1.36 -1.87 8.10
C ASN A 231 -1.55 -1.73 9.61
N ASP A 232 -2.08 -0.61 10.05
CA ASP A 232 -2.47 -0.42 11.45
C ASP A 232 -3.88 0.13 11.48
N HIS A 233 -4.82 -0.74 11.86
CA HIS A 233 -6.27 -0.54 11.84
C HIS A 233 -6.78 0.44 12.90
N LEU A 234 -5.88 1.24 13.48
CA LEU A 234 -6.15 2.13 14.61
C LEU A 234 -5.74 3.57 14.35
N PHE A 235 -5.45 3.93 13.09
CA PHE A 235 -5.28 5.33 12.76
C PHE A 235 -6.64 6.00 12.63
N SER A 236 -7.13 6.48 13.77
CA SER A 236 -8.31 7.34 13.84
C SER A 236 -7.98 8.66 13.16
N ILE A 237 -8.61 8.90 12.03
CA ILE A 237 -8.50 10.12 11.25
C ILE A 237 -9.66 11.02 11.64
N ASN A 238 -9.36 12.29 11.96
CA ASN A 238 -10.39 13.32 12.03
C ASN A 238 -10.40 14.12 10.73
N LEU A 239 -11.50 14.04 9.99
CA LEU A 239 -11.71 14.76 8.74
C LEU A 239 -13.05 15.48 8.79
N SER A 240 -13.03 16.80 8.63
CA SER A 240 -14.22 17.65 8.62
C SER A 240 -15.12 17.53 9.86
N GLY A 241 -14.53 17.19 11.01
CA GLY A 241 -15.25 17.03 12.28
C GLY A 241 -15.84 15.63 12.52
N GLU A 242 -15.63 14.71 11.58
CA GLU A 242 -15.99 13.30 11.70
C GLU A 242 -14.73 12.45 11.93
N SER A 243 -14.90 11.36 12.66
CA SER A 243 -13.81 10.45 13.01
C SER A 243 -14.00 9.15 12.25
N PHE A 244 -13.02 8.80 11.44
CA PHE A 244 -12.98 7.56 10.65
C PHE A 244 -11.79 6.74 11.09
N ASN A 245 -11.87 5.42 11.01
CA ASN A 245 -10.65 4.61 11.00
C ASN A 245 -10.19 4.44 9.55
N THR A 246 -8.96 3.97 9.38
CA THR A 246 -8.51 3.44 8.10
C THR A 246 -7.86 2.09 8.27
N SER A 247 -8.10 1.21 7.30
CA SER A 247 -7.55 -0.15 7.28
C SER A 247 -6.14 -0.19 6.74
N PHE A 248 -5.81 0.71 5.80
CA PHE A 248 -4.47 0.86 5.27
C PHE A 248 -4.13 2.32 5.00
N ILE A 249 -2.98 2.76 5.52
CA ILE A 249 -2.48 4.11 5.29
C ILE A 249 -1.09 4.08 4.70
N SER A 250 -0.86 4.93 3.71
CA SER A 250 0.44 5.12 3.09
C SER A 250 0.82 6.60 3.12
N ASP A 251 2.04 6.90 3.55
CA ASP A 251 2.59 8.26 3.72
C ASP A 251 4.02 8.30 3.16
N TRP A 252 4.19 8.97 2.02
CA TRP A 252 5.46 9.02 1.31
C TRP A 252 5.58 10.26 0.43
N GLY A 253 6.81 10.60 0.05
CA GLY A 253 7.06 11.68 -0.91
C GLY A 253 7.33 11.16 -2.32
N ALA A 254 6.91 11.96 -3.30
CA ALA A 254 7.33 11.93 -4.71
C ALA A 254 6.77 13.16 -5.45
N CYS A 255 7.36 13.51 -6.60
CA CYS A 255 6.92 14.67 -7.39
C CYS A 255 6.81 14.43 -8.90
N THR A 256 7.23 13.26 -9.39
CA THR A 256 7.12 12.87 -10.81
C THR A 256 6.09 11.77 -10.98
N LYS A 257 5.53 11.66 -12.18
CA LYS A 257 4.58 10.58 -12.52
C LYS A 257 5.18 9.20 -12.23
N ASP A 258 6.40 8.96 -12.72
CA ASP A 258 7.09 7.68 -12.53
C ASP A 258 7.42 7.41 -11.06
N GLY A 259 7.88 8.43 -10.31
CA GLY A 259 8.20 8.29 -8.89
C GLY A 259 6.97 7.90 -8.08
N ILE A 260 5.84 8.54 -8.36
CA ILE A 260 4.54 8.22 -7.75
C ILE A 260 4.09 6.81 -8.13
N TYR A 261 4.22 6.40 -9.39
CA TYR A 261 3.88 5.05 -9.82
C TYR A 261 4.73 3.97 -9.10
N TYR A 262 6.04 4.18 -8.99
CA TYR A 262 6.93 3.24 -8.30
C TYR A 262 6.68 3.19 -6.80
N MET A 263 6.52 4.34 -6.16
CA MET A 263 6.20 4.42 -4.72
C MET A 263 4.84 3.81 -4.43
N PHE A 264 3.83 4.11 -5.24
CA PHE A 264 2.51 3.49 -5.08
C PHE A 264 2.62 1.95 -5.14
N THR A 265 3.30 1.43 -6.16
CA THR A 265 3.47 -0.02 -6.35
C THR A 265 4.20 -0.65 -5.16
N ALA A 266 5.25 0.00 -4.66
CA ALA A 266 6.04 -0.49 -3.53
C ALA A 266 5.26 -0.43 -2.20
N GLU A 267 4.51 0.64 -1.96
CA GLU A 267 3.84 0.84 -0.68
C GLU A 267 2.50 0.12 -0.60
N PHE A 268 1.70 0.09 -1.68
CA PHE A 268 0.45 -0.68 -1.73
C PHE A 268 0.68 -2.18 -1.55
N LEU A 269 1.87 -2.67 -1.93
CA LEU A 269 2.30 -4.05 -1.69
C LEU A 269 2.24 -4.42 -0.21
N HIS A 270 2.45 -3.45 0.69
CA HIS A 270 2.35 -3.72 2.12
C HIS A 270 0.94 -4.08 2.56
N GLY A 271 -0.09 -3.52 1.93
CA GLY A 271 -1.48 -3.90 2.15
C GLY A 271 -1.78 -5.35 1.72
N LEU A 272 -1.20 -5.76 0.59
CA LEU A 272 -1.44 -7.06 -0.04
C LEU A 272 -0.61 -8.20 0.55
N PHE A 273 0.67 -7.99 0.82
CA PHE A 273 1.57 -9.04 1.30
C PHE A 273 1.83 -8.95 2.80
N GLY A 274 1.81 -7.73 3.34
CA GLY A 274 2.16 -7.42 4.73
C GLY A 274 3.39 -6.52 4.83
N GLY A 275 3.94 -6.38 6.03
CA GLY A 275 5.05 -5.48 6.28
C GLY A 275 6.36 -5.86 5.57
N ASN A 276 7.41 -5.12 5.89
CA ASN A 276 8.76 -5.30 5.34
C ASN A 276 9.31 -6.74 5.38
N ASN A 277 8.77 -7.60 6.26
CA ASN A 277 9.13 -8.99 6.33
C ASN A 277 8.90 -9.79 5.05
N TRP A 278 8.02 -9.32 4.17
CA TRP A 278 7.72 -9.97 2.89
C TRP A 278 8.64 -9.59 1.75
N HIS A 279 9.56 -8.65 1.97
CA HIS A 279 10.55 -8.36 0.95
C HIS A 279 11.47 -9.54 0.71
N SER A 280 11.59 -9.91 -0.55
CA SER A 280 12.27 -11.14 -0.91
C SER A 280 13.78 -11.00 -1.04
N VAL A 281 14.30 -9.79 -1.24
CA VAL A 281 15.72 -9.52 -1.50
C VAL A 281 16.21 -8.32 -0.69
N GLY A 282 16.75 -8.56 0.52
CA GLY A 282 17.38 -7.50 1.33
C GLY A 282 16.47 -6.34 1.72
N GLY A 283 17.09 -5.24 2.17
CA GLY A 283 16.47 -3.91 2.34
C GLY A 283 16.27 -3.45 3.78
N ALA A 284 15.03 -3.18 4.22
CA ALA A 284 14.75 -2.72 5.59
C ALA A 284 13.91 -3.74 6.36
N GLY A 285 14.26 -4.05 7.62
CA GLY A 285 13.46 -4.93 8.49
C GLY A 285 13.95 -6.40 8.57
N PRO A 286 13.24 -7.28 9.29
CA PRO A 286 13.49 -8.72 9.25
C PRO A 286 13.13 -9.29 7.88
N TYR A 287 13.80 -10.32 7.37
CA TYR A 287 13.55 -10.88 6.03
C TYR A 287 13.05 -12.32 6.09
N THR A 288 12.13 -12.67 5.18
CA THR A 288 11.63 -14.05 5.04
C THR A 288 12.70 -15.01 4.50
N PHE A 289 13.63 -14.53 3.66
CA PHE A 289 14.64 -15.38 3.02
C PHE A 289 15.99 -15.31 3.73
N MET A 290 16.62 -16.47 3.92
CA MET A 290 17.93 -16.59 4.59
C MET A 290 19.11 -16.14 3.70
N THR A 291 18.89 -15.96 2.40
CA THR A 291 19.87 -15.51 1.41
C THR A 291 19.23 -14.43 0.55
N TYR A 292 20.01 -13.70 -0.27
CA TYR A 292 19.46 -12.85 -1.33
C TYR A 292 19.08 -13.75 -2.51
N PRO A 293 17.79 -14.10 -2.68
CA PRO A 293 17.42 -14.87 -3.84
C PRO A 293 17.52 -13.96 -5.07
N HIS A 294 18.23 -14.41 -6.11
CA HIS A 294 18.36 -13.66 -7.35
C HIS A 294 17.12 -13.87 -8.23
N PHE A 295 15.99 -13.29 -7.85
CA PHE A 295 14.79 -13.23 -8.69
C PHE A 295 14.21 -11.82 -8.72
N TYR A 296 13.50 -11.53 -9.81
CA TYR A 296 12.88 -10.24 -10.06
C TYR A 296 11.36 -10.36 -9.87
N CYS A 297 10.83 -9.61 -8.93
CA CYS A 297 9.43 -9.63 -8.51
C CYS A 297 9.06 -8.25 -7.93
N THR A 298 7.78 -7.95 -7.82
CA THR A 298 7.34 -6.69 -7.18
C THR A 298 7.61 -6.71 -5.68
N THR A 299 7.59 -7.90 -5.04
CA THR A 299 7.94 -8.08 -3.63
C THR A 299 9.45 -7.96 -3.35
N ALA A 300 10.32 -7.96 -4.36
CA ALA A 300 11.76 -7.84 -4.13
C ALA A 300 12.15 -6.44 -3.65
N GLN A 301 13.27 -6.34 -2.93
CA GLN A 301 13.91 -5.07 -2.60
C GLN A 301 15.31 -5.04 -3.27
N TYR A 302 15.97 -3.87 -3.20
CA TYR A 302 17.31 -3.68 -3.76
C TYR A 302 17.38 -4.03 -5.27
N ASP A 303 18.45 -4.71 -5.72
CA ASP A 303 18.69 -5.06 -7.13
C ASP A 303 17.67 -6.04 -7.76
N GLY A 304 16.66 -6.50 -7.01
CA GLY A 304 15.62 -7.42 -7.48
C GLY A 304 14.28 -6.77 -7.84
N ILE A 305 14.09 -5.46 -7.59
CA ILE A 305 12.80 -4.79 -7.78
C ILE A 305 12.33 -4.88 -9.23
N SER A 306 11.07 -5.26 -9.44
CA SER A 306 10.43 -5.30 -10.76
C SER A 306 9.04 -4.65 -10.72
N ASN A 307 8.73 -3.87 -11.75
CA ASN A 307 7.38 -3.36 -12.01
C ASN A 307 6.47 -4.41 -12.65
N SER A 308 6.73 -5.69 -12.39
CA SER A 308 5.97 -6.80 -12.94
C SER A 308 5.85 -7.88 -11.90
N TYR A 309 4.62 -8.29 -11.66
CA TYR A 309 4.32 -9.41 -10.78
C TYR A 309 4.93 -10.69 -11.36
N CYS A 310 5.79 -11.33 -10.59
CA CYS A 310 6.33 -12.63 -10.97
C CYS A 310 5.35 -13.75 -10.62
N ALA A 311 5.70 -15.00 -10.98
CA ALA A 311 4.87 -16.15 -10.66
C ALA A 311 4.67 -16.36 -9.15
N TYR A 312 5.70 -16.05 -8.34
CA TYR A 312 5.62 -16.13 -6.88
C TYR A 312 4.63 -15.11 -6.32
N ASP A 313 4.72 -13.84 -6.71
CA ASP A 313 3.82 -12.78 -6.25
C ASP A 313 2.35 -13.13 -6.56
N ARG A 314 2.08 -13.55 -7.81
CA ARG A 314 0.72 -13.95 -8.22
C ARG A 314 0.21 -15.19 -7.48
N TRP A 315 1.07 -16.18 -7.29
CA TRP A 315 0.71 -17.39 -6.54
C TRP A 315 0.33 -17.05 -5.11
N PHE A 316 1.12 -16.19 -4.47
CA PHE A 316 0.92 -15.75 -3.09
C PHE A 316 -0.39 -15.00 -2.90
N LEU A 317 -0.76 -14.12 -3.84
CA LEU A 317 -2.00 -13.34 -3.80
C LEU A 317 -3.23 -14.06 -4.36
N GLY A 318 -3.09 -15.33 -4.75
CA GLY A 318 -4.20 -16.07 -5.33
C GLY A 318 -4.56 -15.67 -6.77
N TRP A 319 -3.82 -14.76 -7.41
CA TRP A 319 -3.98 -14.30 -8.81
C TRP A 319 -3.56 -15.36 -9.83
N LYS A 320 -4.23 -16.50 -9.76
CA LYS A 320 -3.98 -17.70 -10.54
C LYS A 320 -4.92 -17.64 -11.76
N GLY A 321 -4.43 -18.03 -12.94
CA GLY A 321 -5.33 -18.18 -14.10
C GLY A 321 -6.22 -19.42 -13.98
N ASP A 322 -7.13 -19.61 -14.94
CA ASP A 322 -8.07 -20.75 -15.09
C ASP A 322 -7.41 -22.15 -15.24
N LYS A 323 -6.11 -22.25 -14.97
CA LYS A 323 -5.34 -23.48 -15.09
C LYS A 323 -5.55 -24.30 -13.83
N GLN A 324 -5.80 -25.59 -14.04
CA GLN A 324 -6.02 -26.59 -12.98
C GLN A 324 -4.88 -26.66 -11.95
N TYR A 325 -3.67 -26.17 -12.30
CA TYR A 325 -2.51 -26.11 -11.41
C TYR A 325 -1.73 -24.80 -11.58
N THR A 326 -1.15 -24.31 -10.48
CA THR A 326 -0.70 -22.92 -10.35
C THR A 326 0.70 -22.61 -10.90
N THR A 327 1.45 -23.63 -11.34
CA THR A 327 2.75 -23.51 -12.02
C THR A 327 3.04 -24.81 -12.78
N GLY A 328 2.26 -25.13 -13.82
CA GLY A 328 2.51 -26.29 -14.67
C GLY A 328 3.57 -25.99 -15.73
N ALA A 329 4.69 -26.72 -15.74
CA ALA A 329 5.53 -26.78 -16.93
C ALA A 329 4.69 -27.41 -18.06
N LEU A 330 4.77 -26.86 -19.28
CA LEU A 330 4.18 -27.53 -20.43
C LEU A 330 5.03 -28.76 -20.78
N ASP A 331 4.40 -29.76 -21.41
CA ASP A 331 5.10 -30.92 -21.96
C ASP A 331 6.17 -30.47 -22.98
N ALA A 332 7.05 -31.38 -23.38
CA ALA A 332 8.12 -31.08 -24.34
C ALA A 332 7.61 -30.55 -25.70
N ALA A 333 6.31 -30.69 -25.98
CA ALA A 333 5.66 -30.16 -27.18
C ALA A 333 5.01 -28.78 -26.96
N GLY A 334 4.98 -28.27 -25.73
CA GLY A 334 4.35 -26.99 -25.39
C GLY A 334 2.82 -27.02 -25.41
N THR A 335 2.21 -28.20 -25.39
CA THR A 335 0.78 -28.39 -25.69
C THR A 335 -0.08 -28.69 -24.47
N ASN A 336 0.41 -29.50 -23.54
CA ASN A 336 -0.34 -29.87 -22.33
C ASN A 336 0.47 -29.54 -21.09
N GLU A 337 -0.18 -29.24 -19.97
CA GLU A 337 0.52 -29.11 -18.69
C GLU A 337 1.00 -30.49 -18.20
N VAL A 338 2.25 -30.56 -17.77
CA VAL A 338 2.83 -31.74 -17.12
C VAL A 338 2.20 -31.88 -15.74
N LEU A 339 1.47 -32.98 -15.55
CA LEU A 339 0.83 -33.30 -14.28
C LEU A 339 1.88 -33.60 -13.20
N PHE A 340 2.08 -32.68 -12.27
CA PHE A 340 2.54 -33.04 -10.94
C PHE A 340 1.29 -33.42 -10.13
N SER A 341 0.94 -34.70 -10.14
CA SER A 341 -0.01 -35.21 -9.14
C SER A 341 0.76 -35.68 -7.92
N ASP A 342 0.35 -35.22 -6.74
CA ASP A 342 0.78 -35.77 -5.43
C ASP A 342 0.44 -37.28 -5.28
N ASN A 343 -0.28 -37.84 -6.26
CA ASN A 343 -0.65 -39.25 -6.34
C ASN A 343 0.12 -40.02 -7.43
N ASN A 344 1.22 -39.49 -7.97
CA ASN A 344 2.05 -40.25 -8.88
C ASN A 344 2.93 -41.24 -8.08
N PRO A 345 2.70 -42.56 -8.14
CA PRO A 345 3.46 -43.53 -7.35
C PRO A 345 4.91 -43.71 -7.84
N GLN A 346 5.35 -42.92 -8.81
CA GLN A 346 6.67 -43.01 -9.43
C GLN A 346 7.70 -42.03 -8.87
N ILE A 347 7.31 -41.12 -7.96
CA ILE A 347 8.25 -40.31 -7.20
C ILE A 347 8.12 -40.74 -5.73
N THR A 348 8.92 -41.73 -5.33
CA THR A 348 9.06 -42.10 -3.93
C THR A 348 9.72 -40.94 -3.19
N ASP A 349 8.91 -40.18 -2.44
CA ASP A 349 9.40 -39.37 -1.32
C ASP A 349 10.06 -40.31 -0.29
N PRO A 350 11.38 -40.21 -0.04
CA PRO A 350 12.06 -41.07 0.92
C PRO A 350 11.65 -40.81 2.38
N TYR A 351 10.76 -39.85 2.67
CA TYR A 351 10.39 -39.46 4.04
C TYR A 351 8.96 -39.81 4.46
N LEU A 352 8.12 -40.39 3.59
CA LEU A 352 6.76 -40.84 3.96
C LEU A 352 6.72 -42.34 4.26
N SER A 353 6.99 -42.69 5.52
CA SER A 353 6.67 -44.02 6.06
C SER A 353 5.14 -44.17 6.23
N PRO A 354 4.54 -45.31 5.82
CA PRO A 354 3.10 -45.52 5.96
C PRO A 354 2.74 -45.77 7.43
N ARG A 355 1.78 -45.00 7.95
CA ARG A 355 1.14 -45.29 9.24
C ARG A 355 0.41 -46.62 9.14
N ILE A 356 0.88 -47.57 9.95
CA ILE A 356 0.26 -48.88 10.19
C ILE A 356 -1.12 -48.66 10.83
N LYS A 357 -2.14 -49.37 10.35
CA LYS A 357 -3.46 -49.49 10.99
C LYS A 357 -3.39 -50.33 12.25
#